data_AF-A0A0U5NRN8-F1
#
_entry.id   AF-A0A0U5NRN8-F1
#
_cell.length_a   1.000
_cell.length_b   1.000
_cell.length_c   1.000
_cell.angle_alpha   90.00
_cell.angle_beta   90.00
_cell.angle_gamma   90.00
#
_symmetry.space_group_name_H-M   'P 1'
#
loop_
_entity.id
_entity.type
_entity.pdbx_description
1 polymer ?
#
loop_
_entity_poly.entity_id
_entity_poly.type
_entity_poly.pdbx_seq_one_letter_code
_entity_poly.pdbx_strand_id
1 'polypeptide(L)'
;MITGKKYEVLKFMEYDGKSRVVMDCVRGRLLVHRLDDRQGITKEIVFNWFNLLADELEKYHRCKKEQCYRYINPYSVLVTEEEKILLLDLSAGSNGFVLKNMQRPAMREHFVKPIIHIRESTKTSLDFYGFGKTIQFILARTESYILLSKMEEYILSGVIKKCLGENSRKKFDSLKQVKKELPKSHHKNYEKQKKRIILIVLIVALLLAIVFAVSM
;
A
#
# COMPACT_ATOMS: atom_id res chain seq x y z
N MET A 1 19.32 -7.52 10.12
CA MET A 1 18.04 -6.79 9.97
C MET A 1 18.32 -5.36 9.54
N ILE A 2 17.74 -4.90 8.43
CA ILE A 2 17.78 -3.46 8.09
C ILE A 2 16.91 -2.74 9.12
N THR A 3 17.50 -1.88 9.94
CA THR A 3 16.78 -1.03 10.90
C THR A 3 15.91 -0.01 10.16
N GLY A 4 14.70 0.24 10.65
CA GLY A 4 13.79 1.23 10.05
C GLY A 4 14.41 2.63 10.07
N LYS A 5 14.23 3.37 8.97
CA LYS A 5 14.62 4.77 8.82
C LYS A 5 13.37 5.66 8.85
N LYS A 6 13.54 6.94 9.16
CA LYS A 6 12.47 7.93 9.05
C LYS A 6 12.34 8.40 7.60
N TYR A 7 11.11 8.50 7.11
CA TYR A 7 10.79 8.99 5.78
C TYR A 7 9.66 10.01 5.85
N GLU A 8 9.74 11.03 4.98
CA GLU A 8 8.65 11.97 4.79
C GLU A 8 7.55 11.31 3.93
N VAL A 9 6.34 11.23 4.47
CA VAL A 9 5.20 10.53 3.88
C VAL A 9 4.00 11.44 3.74
N LEU A 10 3.12 11.08 2.83
CA LEU A 10 1.82 11.72 2.69
C LEU A 10 0.87 11.16 3.75
N LYS A 11 0.21 12.05 4.50
CA LYS A 11 -0.95 11.74 5.32
C LYS A 11 -2.18 12.45 4.76
N PHE A 12 -3.28 11.71 4.71
CA PHE A 12 -4.55 12.20 4.20
C PHE A 12 -5.49 12.45 5.38
N MET A 13 -5.91 13.70 5.55
CA MET A 13 -6.85 14.11 6.59
C MET A 13 -8.14 14.60 5.96
N GLU A 14 -9.27 14.16 6.52
CA GLU A 14 -10.58 14.67 6.18
C GLU A 14 -11.05 15.58 7.32
N TYR A 15 -11.30 16.84 7.00
CA TYR A 15 -11.84 17.81 7.93
C TYR A 15 -12.95 18.58 7.23
N ASP A 16 -14.15 18.59 7.81
CA ASP A 16 -15.30 19.35 7.30
C ASP A 16 -15.61 19.08 5.82
N GLY A 17 -15.62 17.79 5.43
CA GLY A 17 -15.84 17.34 4.05
C GLY A 17 -14.71 17.68 3.06
N LYS A 18 -13.63 18.34 3.50
CA LYS A 18 -12.47 18.68 2.65
C LYS A 18 -11.31 17.72 2.91
N SER A 19 -10.83 17.10 1.84
CA SER A 19 -9.69 16.19 1.85
C SER A 19 -8.38 16.99 1.71
N ARG A 20 -7.49 16.93 2.71
CA ARG A 20 -6.19 17.61 2.70
C ARG A 20 -5.06 16.59 2.76
N VAL A 21 -3.94 16.93 2.13
CA VAL A 21 -2.68 16.18 2.24
C VAL A 21 -1.75 16.97 3.14
N VAL A 22 -1.21 16.33 4.16
CA VAL A 22 -0.14 16.87 5.00
C VAL A 22 1.06 15.94 4.93
N MET A 23 2.24 16.51 5.15
CA MET A 23 3.47 15.74 5.31
C MET A 23 3.57 15.24 6.76
N ASP A 24 4.07 14.03 6.95
CA ASP A 24 4.48 13.50 8.24
C ASP A 24 5.82 12.77 8.11
N CYS A 25 6.50 12.51 9.23
CA CYS A 25 7.79 11.83 9.26
C CYS A 25 7.66 10.50 10.03
N VAL A 26 7.61 9.39 9.29
CA VAL A 26 7.29 8.06 9.85
C VAL A 26 8.50 7.15 9.76
N ARG A 27 8.76 6.38 10.83
CA ARG A 27 9.77 5.32 10.83
C ARG A 27 9.22 4.08 10.12
N GLY A 28 10.02 3.50 9.23
CA GLY A 28 9.67 2.27 8.51
C GLY A 28 10.79 1.82 7.57
N ARG A 29 10.44 0.94 6.65
CA ARG A 29 11.33 0.44 5.59
C ARG A 29 10.65 0.62 4.25
N LEU A 30 11.40 1.04 3.23
CA LEU A 30 10.86 1.01 1.87
C LEU A 30 10.43 -0.41 1.53
N LEU A 31 9.35 -0.56 0.76
CA LEU A 31 8.80 -1.86 0.38
C LEU A 31 9.88 -2.79 -0.22
N VAL A 32 10.77 -2.25 -1.06
CA VAL A 32 11.91 -3.00 -1.61
C VAL A 32 12.79 -3.62 -0.52
N HIS A 33 13.11 -2.87 0.54
CA HIS A 33 13.96 -3.33 1.63
C HIS A 33 13.20 -4.20 2.63
N ARG A 34 11.89 -3.95 2.82
CA ARG A 34 11.04 -4.82 3.63
C ARG A 34 10.98 -6.22 3.05
N LEU A 35 10.90 -6.34 1.72
CA LEU A 35 10.85 -7.62 1.00
C LEU A 35 12.18 -8.39 1.02
N ASP A 36 13.31 -7.72 1.30
CA ASP A 36 14.59 -8.40 1.51
C ASP A 36 14.63 -9.14 2.87
N ASP A 37 13.79 -8.71 3.83
CA ASP A 37 13.61 -9.34 5.14
C ASP A 37 12.42 -10.30 5.13
N ARG A 38 12.65 -11.57 4.79
CA ARG A 38 11.56 -12.57 4.66
C ARG A 38 10.81 -12.83 5.97
N GLN A 39 11.44 -12.54 7.12
CA GLN A 39 10.88 -12.91 8.41
C GLN A 39 9.55 -12.19 8.65
N GLY A 40 8.55 -12.97 9.05
CA GLY A 40 7.22 -12.48 9.39
C GLY A 40 6.35 -12.00 8.23
N ILE A 41 6.78 -12.12 6.96
CA ILE A 41 5.92 -11.82 5.81
C ILE A 41 5.04 -13.04 5.51
N THR A 42 3.75 -12.96 5.83
CA THR A 42 2.76 -13.99 5.49
C THR A 42 1.94 -13.61 4.25
N LYS A 43 1.20 -14.59 3.70
CA LYS A 43 0.25 -14.36 2.60
C LYS A 43 -0.78 -13.28 2.94
N GLU A 44 -1.30 -13.30 4.17
CA GLU A 44 -2.30 -12.35 4.65
C GLU A 44 -1.73 -10.92 4.71
N ILE A 45 -0.45 -10.78 5.09
CA ILE A 45 0.23 -9.48 5.09
C ILE A 45 0.40 -8.98 3.67
N VAL A 46 0.83 -9.82 2.73
CA VAL A 46 0.97 -9.45 1.31
C VAL A 46 -0.37 -9.02 0.71
N PHE A 47 -1.45 -9.78 0.94
CA PHE A 47 -2.78 -9.38 0.49
C PHE A 47 -3.26 -8.10 1.15
N ASN A 48 -2.89 -7.88 2.42
CA ASN A 48 -3.21 -6.65 3.11
C ASN A 48 -2.44 -5.46 2.52
N TRP A 49 -1.16 -5.61 2.16
CA TRP A 49 -0.41 -4.56 1.48
C TRP A 49 -1.03 -4.17 0.14
N PHE A 50 -1.53 -5.12 -0.66
CA PHE A 50 -2.24 -4.79 -1.90
C PHE A 50 -3.47 -3.91 -1.63
N ASN A 51 -4.26 -4.26 -0.62
CA ASN A 51 -5.43 -3.50 -0.21
C ASN A 51 -5.06 -2.11 0.32
N LEU A 52 -4.02 -2.01 1.17
CA LEU A 52 -3.57 -0.75 1.74
C LEU A 52 -2.94 0.17 0.68
N LEU A 53 -2.19 -0.37 -0.27
CA LEU A 53 -1.64 0.42 -1.37
C LEU A 53 -2.75 1.01 -2.26
N ALA A 54 -3.79 0.22 -2.53
CA ALA A 54 -4.96 0.71 -3.25
C ALA A 54 -5.73 1.77 -2.43
N ASP A 55 -5.87 1.58 -1.11
CA ASP A 55 -6.47 2.57 -0.19
C ASP A 55 -5.70 3.90 -0.22
N GLU A 56 -4.37 3.87 -0.15
CA GLU A 56 -3.54 5.08 -0.14
C GLU A 56 -3.60 5.84 -1.46
N LEU A 57 -3.55 5.12 -2.59
CA LEU A 57 -3.71 5.74 -3.90
C LEU A 57 -5.11 6.34 -4.11
N GLU A 58 -6.15 5.68 -3.62
CA GLU A 58 -7.53 6.20 -3.68
C GLU A 58 -7.66 7.52 -2.90
N LYS A 59 -7.05 7.60 -1.71
CA LYS A 59 -6.99 8.85 -0.92
C LYS A 59 -6.21 9.92 -1.67
N TYR A 60 -5.09 9.56 -2.29
CA TYR A 60 -4.30 10.49 -3.09
C TYR A 60 -5.10 11.09 -4.25
N HIS A 61 -5.75 10.24 -5.07
CA HIS A 61 -6.59 10.68 -6.20
C HIS A 61 -7.69 11.64 -5.74
N ARG A 62 -8.40 11.29 -4.66
CA ARG A 62 -9.44 12.16 -4.06
C ARG A 62 -8.87 13.51 -3.62
N CYS A 63 -7.77 13.51 -2.88
CA CYS A 63 -7.12 14.74 -2.40
C CYS A 63 -6.56 15.63 -3.51
N LYS A 64 -6.10 15.04 -4.62
CA LYS A 64 -5.40 15.75 -5.70
C LYS A 64 -6.24 15.91 -6.96
N LYS A 65 -7.59 15.86 -6.85
CA LYS A 65 -8.54 16.07 -7.95
C LYS A 65 -8.25 15.14 -9.15
N GLU A 66 -8.12 13.83 -8.88
CA GLU A 66 -7.85 12.78 -9.87
C GLU A 66 -6.49 12.91 -10.59
N GLN A 67 -5.53 13.61 -9.99
CA GLN A 67 -4.14 13.56 -10.43
C GLN A 67 -3.47 12.28 -9.92
N CYS A 68 -2.63 11.70 -10.77
CA CYS A 68 -1.81 10.56 -10.42
C CYS A 68 -0.64 10.92 -9.50
N TYR A 69 -0.26 9.96 -8.66
CA TYR A 69 1.00 9.95 -7.92
C TYR A 69 2.21 9.76 -8.84
N ARG A 70 2.00 9.10 -9.99
CA ARG A 70 2.90 8.88 -11.14
C ARG A 70 4.03 7.88 -10.94
N TYR A 71 4.53 7.73 -9.71
CA TYR A 71 5.76 6.97 -9.45
C TYR A 71 5.58 5.82 -8.47
N ILE A 72 4.43 5.14 -8.50
CA ILE A 72 4.22 3.96 -7.66
C ILE A 72 5.19 2.85 -8.04
N ASN A 73 6.10 2.54 -7.12
CA ASN A 73 7.06 1.44 -7.22
C ASN A 73 7.59 1.07 -5.82
N PRO A 74 8.36 -0.02 -5.67
CA PRO A 74 8.88 -0.47 -4.38
C PRO A 74 9.78 0.51 -3.60
N TYR A 75 10.32 1.55 -4.24
CA TYR A 75 11.07 2.62 -3.57
C TYR A 75 10.21 3.81 -3.14
N SER A 76 9.00 3.97 -3.68
CA SER A 76 8.08 5.07 -3.36
C SER A 76 7.07 4.73 -2.27
N VAL A 77 7.16 3.51 -1.73
CA VAL A 77 6.20 2.95 -0.78
C VAL A 77 6.92 2.62 0.52
N LEU A 78 6.41 3.14 1.63
CA LEU A 78 6.90 2.85 2.98
C LEU A 78 6.05 1.74 3.61
N VAL A 79 6.72 0.79 4.24
CA VAL A 79 6.12 -0.19 5.15
C VAL A 79 6.48 0.20 6.59
N THR A 80 5.47 0.44 7.43
CA THR A 80 5.67 0.78 8.85
C THR A 80 6.01 -0.47 9.67
N GLU A 81 6.37 -0.29 10.94
CA GLU A 81 6.62 -1.41 11.87
C GLU A 81 5.37 -2.27 12.11
N GLU A 82 4.17 -1.67 12.01
CA GLU A 82 2.86 -2.34 12.10
C GLU A 82 2.36 -2.87 10.74
N GLU A 83 3.26 -3.04 9.78
CA GLU A 83 3.00 -3.56 8.43
C GLU A 83 1.92 -2.77 7.66
N LYS A 84 1.82 -1.46 7.93
CA LYS A 84 0.97 -0.54 7.14
C LYS A 84 1.75 -0.02 5.94
N ILE A 85 1.02 0.34 4.89
CA ILE A 85 1.56 0.97 3.69
C ILE A 85 1.26 2.47 3.73
N LEU A 86 2.26 3.28 3.43
CA LEU A 86 2.16 4.73 3.24
C LEU A 86 2.87 5.14 1.94
N LEU A 87 2.37 6.17 1.27
CA LEU A 87 3.04 6.78 0.13
C LEU A 87 4.09 7.80 0.60
N LEU A 88 5.28 7.77 0.02
CA LEU A 88 6.28 8.81 0.27
C LEU A 88 5.83 10.17 -0.29
N ASP A 89 6.20 11.26 0.37
CA ASP A 89 6.08 12.60 -0.20
C ASP A 89 7.22 12.84 -1.19
N LEU A 90 6.92 12.77 -2.49
CA LEU A 90 7.92 12.95 -3.55
C LEU A 90 8.34 14.42 -3.75
N SER A 91 7.64 15.37 -3.12
CA SER A 91 8.07 16.77 -3.13
C SER A 91 9.17 17.04 -2.09
N ALA A 92 9.31 16.16 -1.10
CA ALA A 92 10.31 16.28 -0.07
C ALA A 92 11.71 15.93 -0.62
N GLY A 93 12.68 16.82 -0.39
CA GLY A 93 14.04 16.66 -0.90
C GLY A 93 14.72 15.38 -0.41
N SER A 94 14.42 14.93 0.81
CA SER A 94 14.95 13.69 1.38
C SER A 94 14.54 12.43 0.60
N ASN A 95 13.41 12.49 -0.13
CA ASN A 95 12.89 11.42 -0.96
C ASN A 95 13.32 11.52 -2.44
N GLY A 96 14.21 12.46 -2.79
CA GLY A 96 14.70 12.62 -4.17
C GLY A 96 15.36 11.37 -4.77
N PHE A 97 15.82 10.45 -3.92
CA PHE A 97 16.36 9.15 -4.34
C PHE A 97 15.33 8.31 -5.12
N VAL A 98 14.02 8.48 -4.90
CA VAL A 98 12.97 7.74 -5.63
C VAL A 98 13.03 8.08 -7.11
N LEU A 99 13.12 9.36 -7.45
CA LEU A 99 13.23 9.83 -8.83
C LEU A 99 14.56 9.39 -9.47
N LYS A 100 15.67 9.44 -8.70
CA LYS A 100 16.96 8.91 -9.15
C LYS A 100 16.90 7.42 -9.47
N ASN A 101 16.24 6.62 -8.63
CA ASN A 101 16.04 5.20 -8.88
C ASN A 101 15.18 4.95 -10.11
N MET A 102 14.14 5.76 -10.35
CA MET A 102 13.31 5.67 -11.55
C MET A 102 14.06 5.94 -12.86
N GLN A 103 15.24 6.56 -12.81
CA GLN A 103 16.09 6.74 -14.00
C GLN A 103 16.91 5.50 -14.36
N ARG A 104 17.05 4.52 -13.43
CA ARG A 104 17.83 3.30 -13.67
C ARG A 104 17.18 2.45 -14.76
N PRO A 105 17.95 1.84 -15.70
CA PRO A 105 17.39 1.09 -16.83
C PRO A 105 16.35 0.03 -16.43
N ALA A 106 16.67 -0.81 -15.45
CA ALA A 106 15.76 -1.84 -14.96
C ALA A 106 14.45 -1.28 -14.38
N MET A 107 14.52 -0.14 -13.66
CA MET A 107 13.32 0.51 -13.12
C MET A 107 12.48 1.13 -14.23
N ARG A 108 13.11 1.73 -15.25
CA ARG A 108 12.41 2.28 -16.41
C ARG A 108 11.69 1.20 -17.19
N GLU A 109 12.38 0.11 -17.50
CA GLU A 109 11.83 -1.02 -18.25
C GLU A 109 10.58 -1.61 -17.57
N HIS A 110 10.59 -1.70 -16.24
CA HIS A 110 9.53 -2.39 -15.51
C HIS A 110 8.45 -1.48 -14.94
N PHE A 111 8.76 -0.23 -14.55
CA PHE A 111 7.84 0.65 -13.82
C PHE A 111 7.45 1.92 -14.58
N VAL A 112 8.06 2.21 -15.74
CA VAL A 112 7.61 3.33 -16.60
C VAL A 112 6.68 2.80 -17.67
N LYS A 113 5.44 3.28 -17.67
CA LYS A 113 4.44 2.91 -18.69
C LYS A 113 4.95 3.33 -20.08
N PRO A 114 4.96 2.43 -21.08
CA PRO A 114 5.41 2.75 -22.43
C PRO A 114 4.57 3.88 -23.06
N ILE A 115 5.24 4.84 -23.73
CA ILE A 115 4.62 6.05 -24.29
C ILE A 115 3.50 5.74 -25.29
N ILE A 116 3.64 4.67 -26.06
CA ILE A 116 2.62 4.17 -26.99
C ILE A 116 1.26 3.93 -26.32
N HIS A 117 1.26 3.64 -25.01
CA HIS A 117 0.07 3.37 -24.23
C HIS A 117 -0.41 4.59 -23.39
N ILE A 118 0.24 5.76 -23.51
CA ILE A 118 -0.07 6.95 -22.71
C ILE A 118 -1.16 7.81 -23.36
N ARG A 119 -1.17 7.94 -24.69
CA ARG A 119 -2.07 8.88 -25.41
C ARG A 119 -3.56 8.55 -25.25
N GLU A 120 -3.91 7.28 -25.03
CA GLU A 120 -5.29 6.80 -24.86
C GLU A 120 -5.68 6.55 -23.39
N SER A 121 -4.90 7.09 -22.46
CA SER A 121 -4.93 6.67 -21.07
C SER A 121 -5.52 7.73 -20.15
N THR A 122 -6.33 7.32 -19.17
CA THR A 122 -6.88 8.22 -18.15
C THR A 122 -5.76 8.85 -17.32
N LYS A 123 -6.05 9.99 -16.65
CA LYS A 123 -5.09 10.69 -15.77
C LYS A 123 -4.49 9.76 -14.69
N THR A 124 -5.25 8.79 -14.21
CA THR A 124 -4.87 7.82 -13.17
C THR A 124 -4.24 6.53 -13.72
N SER A 125 -4.20 6.36 -15.04
CA SER A 125 -3.72 5.13 -15.69
C SER A 125 -2.24 4.80 -15.43
N LEU A 126 -1.43 5.81 -15.09
CA LEU A 126 -0.04 5.62 -14.68
C LEU A 126 0.05 4.95 -13.31
N ASP A 127 -0.86 5.31 -12.40
CA ASP A 127 -0.90 4.70 -11.07
C ASP A 127 -1.44 3.28 -11.12
N PHE A 128 -2.41 2.97 -12.00
CA PHE A 128 -2.81 1.58 -12.24
C PHE A 128 -1.64 0.75 -12.75
N TYR A 129 -0.88 1.26 -13.72
CA TYR A 129 0.30 0.56 -14.22
C TYR A 129 1.33 0.30 -13.12
N GLY A 130 1.72 1.36 -12.38
CA GLY A 130 2.66 1.25 -11.26
C GLY A 130 2.17 0.32 -10.15
N PHE A 131 0.86 0.33 -9.86
CA PHE A 131 0.22 -0.58 -8.92
C PHE A 131 0.35 -2.04 -9.37
N GLY A 132 -0.01 -2.35 -10.62
CA GLY A 132 0.10 -3.70 -11.18
C GLY A 132 1.54 -4.22 -11.18
N LYS A 133 2.51 -3.37 -11.56
CA LYS A 133 3.94 -3.68 -11.51
C LYS A 133 4.46 -3.89 -10.09
N THR A 134 3.94 -3.13 -9.13
CA THR A 134 4.30 -3.30 -7.71
C THR A 134 3.74 -4.62 -7.16
N ILE A 135 2.52 -5.03 -7.54
CA ILE A 135 2.01 -6.36 -7.21
C ILE A 135 2.90 -7.45 -7.81
N GLN A 136 3.22 -7.38 -9.11
CA GLN A 136 4.12 -8.35 -9.76
C GLN A 136 5.45 -8.46 -9.02
N PHE A 137 6.04 -7.33 -8.63
CA PHE A 137 7.29 -7.31 -7.88
C PHE A 137 7.16 -7.98 -6.52
N ILE A 138 6.12 -7.66 -5.75
CA ILE A 138 5.89 -8.29 -4.44
C ILE A 138 5.76 -9.81 -4.61
N LEU A 139 4.92 -10.27 -5.53
CA LEU A 139 4.69 -11.70 -5.77
C LEU A 139 5.97 -12.42 -6.15
N ALA A 140 6.75 -11.87 -7.09
CA ALA A 140 8.04 -12.44 -7.49
C ALA A 140 9.04 -12.49 -6.32
N ARG A 141 9.05 -11.48 -5.44
CA ARG A 141 9.94 -11.47 -4.27
C ARG A 141 9.52 -12.46 -3.19
N THR A 142 8.25 -12.86 -3.15
CA THR A 142 7.72 -13.76 -2.11
C THR A 142 7.44 -15.19 -2.61
N GLU A 143 7.61 -15.48 -3.90
CA GLU A 143 7.23 -16.75 -4.53
C GLU A 143 7.84 -17.99 -3.86
N SER A 144 9.06 -17.85 -3.32
CA SER A 144 9.79 -18.94 -2.69
C SER A 144 9.24 -19.37 -1.32
N TYR A 145 8.32 -18.61 -0.71
CA TYR A 145 7.80 -18.90 0.63
C TYR A 145 6.32 -18.53 0.86
N ILE A 146 5.65 -17.93 -0.12
CA ILE A 146 4.21 -17.70 -0.10
C ILE A 146 3.54 -18.55 -1.17
N LEU A 147 2.70 -19.49 -0.74
CA LEU A 147 1.93 -20.34 -1.63
C LEU A 147 0.56 -19.73 -1.93
N LEU A 148 0.32 -19.48 -3.21
CA LEU A 148 -0.99 -19.10 -3.73
C LEU A 148 -1.77 -20.34 -4.16
N SER A 149 -3.07 -20.34 -3.93
CA SER A 149 -3.99 -21.26 -4.59
C SER A 149 -4.18 -20.87 -6.05
N LYS A 150 -4.57 -21.83 -6.89
CA LYS A 150 -4.90 -21.57 -8.31
C LYS A 150 -5.94 -20.45 -8.49
N MET A 151 -6.88 -20.32 -7.56
CA MET A 151 -7.88 -19.26 -7.59
C MET A 151 -7.27 -17.89 -7.27
N GLU A 152 -6.39 -17.80 -6.27
CA GLU A 152 -5.67 -16.56 -5.94
C GLU A 152 -4.76 -16.12 -7.11
N GLU A 153 -4.06 -17.05 -7.74
CA GLU A 153 -3.25 -16.79 -8.95
C GLU A 153 -4.12 -16.27 -10.10
N TYR A 154 -5.25 -16.91 -10.37
CA TYR A 154 -6.19 -16.50 -11.41
C TYR A 154 -6.71 -15.07 -11.16
N ILE A 155 -7.14 -14.78 -9.93
CA ILE A 155 -7.62 -13.45 -9.53
C ILE A 155 -6.52 -12.41 -9.69
N LEU A 156 -5.33 -12.65 -9.12
CA LEU A 156 -4.22 -11.70 -9.14
C LEU A 156 -3.72 -11.46 -10.57
N SER A 157 -3.63 -12.50 -11.41
CA SER A 157 -3.32 -12.38 -12.83
C SER A 157 -4.34 -11.51 -13.56
N GLY A 158 -5.63 -11.70 -13.27
CA GLY A 158 -6.71 -10.86 -13.79
C GLY A 158 -6.55 -9.39 -13.40
N VAL A 159 -6.33 -9.11 -12.11
CA VAL A 159 -6.12 -7.74 -11.61
C VAL A 159 -4.89 -7.10 -12.25
N ILE A 160 -3.76 -7.81 -12.33
CA ILE A 160 -2.53 -7.31 -12.95
C ILE A 160 -2.78 -6.96 -14.42
N LYS A 161 -3.33 -7.87 -15.23
CA LYS A 161 -3.59 -7.64 -16.66
C LYS A 161 -4.45 -6.40 -16.91
N LYS A 162 -5.49 -6.20 -16.08
CA LYS A 162 -6.36 -5.01 -16.15
C LYS A 162 -5.61 -3.73 -15.78
N CYS A 163 -4.77 -3.77 -14.73
CA CYS A 163 -3.94 -2.66 -14.31
C CYS A 163 -2.89 -2.25 -15.36
N LEU A 164 -2.30 -3.24 -16.05
CA LEU A 164 -1.31 -3.02 -17.10
C LEU A 164 -1.94 -2.57 -18.44
N GLY A 165 -3.26 -2.67 -18.57
CA GLY A 165 -3.98 -2.33 -19.81
C GLY A 165 -3.86 -3.39 -20.91
N GLU A 166 -3.37 -4.59 -20.56
CA GLU A 166 -3.26 -5.74 -21.48
C GLU A 166 -4.63 -6.35 -21.82
N ASN A 167 -5.69 -5.94 -21.12
CA ASN A 167 -7.07 -6.29 -21.42
C ASN A 167 -7.84 -5.05 -21.94
N SER A 168 -7.99 -4.95 -23.26
CA SER A 168 -8.67 -3.82 -23.92
C SER A 168 -10.15 -3.71 -23.59
N ARG A 169 -10.81 -4.79 -23.13
CA ARG A 169 -12.26 -4.84 -22.87
C ARG A 169 -12.66 -4.61 -21.41
N LYS A 170 -11.72 -4.63 -20.46
CA LYS A 170 -12.03 -4.52 -19.01
C LYS A 170 -10.95 -3.73 -18.27
N LYS A 171 -10.87 -2.43 -18.49
CA LYS A 171 -10.01 -1.53 -17.70
C LYS A 171 -10.69 -1.20 -16.36
N PHE A 172 -9.90 -0.84 -15.35
CA PHE A 172 -10.44 -0.29 -14.11
C PHE A 172 -10.69 1.21 -14.25
N ASP A 173 -11.85 1.66 -13.83
CA ASP A 173 -12.20 3.08 -13.77
C ASP A 173 -11.77 3.72 -12.44
N SER A 174 -11.63 2.90 -11.39
CA SER A 174 -11.25 3.36 -10.05
C SER A 174 -10.56 2.26 -9.23
N LEU A 175 -9.77 2.67 -8.24
CA LEU A 175 -9.15 1.75 -7.28
C LEU A 175 -10.17 1.03 -6.38
N LYS A 176 -11.39 1.57 -6.27
CA LYS A 176 -12.51 0.86 -5.62
C LYS A 176 -12.84 -0.45 -6.35
N GLN A 177 -12.81 -0.46 -7.69
CA GLN A 177 -13.02 -1.68 -8.47
C GLN A 177 -11.87 -2.67 -8.27
N VAL A 178 -10.62 -2.19 -8.26
CA VAL A 178 -9.43 -3.02 -7.96
C VAL A 178 -9.60 -3.73 -6.62
N LYS A 179 -9.93 -2.99 -5.55
CA LYS A 179 -10.12 -3.52 -4.20
C LYS A 179 -11.23 -4.57 -4.10
N LYS A 180 -12.30 -4.46 -4.90
CA LYS A 180 -13.38 -5.46 -4.93
C LYS A 180 -12.91 -6.79 -5.51
N GLU A 181 -11.94 -6.77 -6.42
CA GLU A 181 -11.40 -7.97 -7.07
C GLU A 181 -10.20 -8.57 -6.33
N LEU A 182 -9.44 -7.76 -5.58
CA LEU A 182 -8.28 -8.26 -4.83
C LEU A 182 -8.67 -9.38 -3.84
N PRO A 183 -7.80 -10.37 -3.62
CA PRO A 183 -7.97 -11.34 -2.54
C PRO A 183 -8.16 -10.62 -1.20
N LYS A 184 -9.12 -11.09 -0.41
CA LYS A 184 -9.40 -10.52 0.91
C LYS A 184 -8.29 -10.91 1.89
N SER A 185 -7.74 -9.93 2.61
CA SER A 185 -6.89 -10.22 3.75
C SER A 185 -7.76 -10.43 5.01
N HIS A 186 -7.55 -11.53 5.72
CA HIS A 186 -8.13 -11.69 7.06
C HIS A 186 -7.48 -10.74 8.09
N HIS A 187 -6.34 -10.14 7.76
CA HIS A 187 -5.56 -9.28 8.63
C HIS A 187 -6.29 -7.97 9.05
N LYS A 188 -7.14 -7.39 8.20
CA LYS A 188 -7.98 -6.23 8.58
C LYS A 188 -8.94 -6.57 9.73
N ASN A 189 -9.45 -7.80 9.77
CA ASN A 189 -10.27 -8.28 10.88
C ASN A 189 -9.42 -8.53 12.13
N TYR A 190 -8.22 -9.09 11.98
CA TYR A 190 -7.30 -9.32 13.11
C TYR A 190 -6.92 -8.01 13.81
N GLU A 191 -6.51 -6.97 13.08
CA GLU A 191 -6.13 -5.68 13.68
C GLU A 191 -7.32 -4.97 14.35
N LYS A 192 -8.51 -5.06 13.75
CA LYS A 192 -9.74 -4.52 14.34
C LYS A 192 -10.14 -5.30 15.59
N GLN A 193 -9.97 -6.62 15.59
CA GLN A 193 -10.17 -7.48 16.76
C GLN A 193 -9.12 -7.19 17.85
N LYS A 194 -7.84 -7.06 17.50
CA LYS A 194 -6.75 -6.73 18.44
C LYS A 194 -6.99 -5.38 19.13
N LYS A 195 -7.39 -4.34 18.39
CA LYS A 195 -7.77 -3.04 18.97
C LYS A 195 -8.97 -3.16 19.91
N ARG A 196 -9.98 -3.96 19.55
CA ARG A 196 -11.13 -4.24 20.43
C ARG A 196 -10.70 -4.97 21.71
N ILE A 197 -9.82 -5.97 21.61
CA ILE A 197 -9.31 -6.71 22.76
C ILE A 197 -8.52 -5.79 23.69
N ILE A 198 -7.60 -4.96 23.16
CA ILE A 198 -6.83 -3.99 23.96
C ILE A 198 -7.77 -3.02 24.69
N LEU A 199 -8.79 -2.51 24.00
CA LEU A 199 -9.77 -1.62 24.61
C LEU A 199 -10.54 -2.31 25.74
N ILE A 200 -10.97 -3.56 25.55
CA ILE A 200 -11.65 -4.35 26.58
C ILE A 200 -10.74 -4.56 27.79
N VAL A 201 -9.47 -4.93 27.58
CA VAL A 201 -8.49 -5.11 28.67
C VAL A 201 -8.30 -3.82 29.45
N LEU A 202 -8.20 -2.67 28.78
CA LEU A 202 -8.09 -1.37 29.45
C LEU A 202 -9.34 -1.04 30.29
N ILE A 203 -10.54 -1.33 29.78
CA ILE A 203 -11.80 -1.12 30.51
C ILE A 203 -11.87 -2.01 31.74
N VAL A 204 -11.51 -3.30 31.62
CA VAL A 204 -11.50 -4.24 32.75
C VAL A 204 -10.49 -3.83 33.80
N ALA A 205 -9.28 -3.42 33.40
CA ALA A 205 -8.27 -2.92 34.33
C ALA A 205 -8.74 -1.67 35.09
N LEU A 206 -9.43 -0.75 34.41
CA LEU A 206 -10.01 0.43 35.03
C LEU A 206 -11.10 0.08 36.06
N LEU A 207 -12.00 -0.85 35.72
CA LEU A 207 -13.05 -1.31 36.64
C LEU A 207 -12.46 -1.98 37.88
N LEU A 208 -11.43 -2.82 37.71
CA LEU A 208 -10.73 -3.45 38.84
C LEU A 208 -10.05 -2.41 39.75
N ALA A 209 -9.44 -1.38 39.17
CA ALA A 209 -8.85 -0.29 39.95
C ALA A 209 -9.89 0.51 40.75
N ILE A 210 -11.07 0.76 40.17
CA ILE A 210 -12.18 1.43 40.87
C ILE A 210 -12.70 0.57 42.02
N VAL A 211 -12.93 -0.74 41.79
CA VAL A 211 -13.37 -1.67 42.85
C VAL A 211 -12.36 -1.71 43.99
N PHE A 212 -11.07 -1.77 43.66
CA PHE A 212 -10.00 -1.76 44.67
C PHE A 212 -9.97 -0.45 45.47
N ALA A 213 -10.12 0.70 44.81
CA ALA A 213 -10.15 2.01 45.47
C ALA A 213 -11.38 2.24 46.36
N VAL A 214 -12.53 1.62 46.05
CA VAL A 214 -13.75 1.69 46.89
C VAL A 214 -13.70 0.68 48.05
N SER A 215 -12.85 -0.34 47.96
CA SER A 215 -12.68 -1.37 48.99
C SER A 215 -11.58 -1.06 50.01
N MET A 216 -10.88 0.08 49.85
CA MET A 216 -9.91 0.64 50.81
C MET A 216 -10.52 1.82 51.55
#